data_AF-A0AB39F5J9-F1
#
_entry.id   AF-A0AB39F5J9-F1
#
_cell.length_a   1.000
_cell.length_b   1.000
_cell.length_c   1.000
_cell.angle_alpha   90.00
_cell.angle_beta   90.00
_cell.angle_gamma   90.00
#
_symmetry.space_group_name_H-M   'P 1'
#
loop_
_entity.id
_entity.type
_entity.pdbx_description
1 polymer ?
#
loop_
_entity_poly.entity_id
_entity_poly.type
_entity_poly.pdbx_seq_one_letter_code
_entity_poly.pdbx_strand_id
1 'polypeptide(L)'
;MPIPIIDLFAGPGGLGEGFSSLKGHDQQKFFEIALSIEKTEVAHRTLMLRAVFRQLRGTKNVRHYYSYVRGEIDDATFRRIPVVASAFERAAKEARCLELGKTDVIRLDEEIRTRLEGRDTWVLIGGPPCQAYSVAGRSRRANDENFHKDEKHFLYKEYLRIIQVHKPTIFVMENVKGLLSSKHSGSPMFQRIIKDLSAPADGLEYEIRSFIKKGDVDTLSPADYLISSELYGVPQSRQRVILLGVKKGLGVPQHQLLKPVSTPVTVEDAIGDLPKIRSRLSRGDSVEAWNKAVQLAPSYLTGWRSPAKEEVKESMLSAAAALTSASTGGSFIRCQIDRPKKPSELERWLQDRSLGGVCQHESRAHMASDLARYLFAASFADLHEYSPRLDVFPPKLLPDHLNVQLWGPDEVIPFKDRFRVQCRGEPATTVVAHIAKDGHYYIHYDPSQCRSLTVREAARLQTFPDNYFFAGNRTEQYTQVGNAVPPLLAYKLAKIVRSLLHEISRKKRKQCVVRVNDISMSGSECDETESAQVSCLVGAN
;
A
#
# COMPACT_ATOMS: atom_id res chain seq x y z
N MET A 1 1.35 24.44 13.05
CA MET A 1 2.20 23.88 11.98
C MET A 1 2.03 22.36 11.92
N PRO A 2 2.08 21.73 10.73
CA PRO A 2 2.03 20.28 10.59
C PRO A 2 3.23 19.59 11.25
N ILE A 3 3.03 18.35 11.70
CA ILE A 3 4.10 17.51 12.26
C ILE A 3 4.87 16.87 11.09
N PRO A 4 6.20 17.05 11.01
CA PRO A 4 6.99 16.51 9.92
C PRO A 4 7.13 14.98 10.01
N ILE A 5 7.15 14.36 8.84
CA ILE A 5 7.35 12.94 8.62
C ILE A 5 8.61 12.73 7.78
N ILE A 6 9.45 11.79 8.21
CA ILE A 6 10.51 11.21 7.39
C ILE A 6 10.07 9.80 6.99
N ASP A 7 9.93 9.54 5.68
CA ASP A 7 9.49 8.26 5.11
C ASP A 7 10.66 7.54 4.43
N LEU A 8 11.17 6.50 5.08
CA LEU A 8 12.28 5.70 4.58
C LEU A 8 11.75 4.48 3.82
N PHE A 9 12.42 4.12 2.72
CA PHE A 9 11.99 3.01 1.86
C PHE A 9 10.55 3.23 1.36
N ALA A 10 10.28 4.47 0.93
CA ALA A 10 8.93 4.97 0.71
C ALA A 10 8.16 4.18 -0.37
N GLY A 11 8.86 3.49 -1.29
CA GLY A 11 8.23 2.81 -2.42
C GLY A 11 7.43 3.81 -3.24
N PRO A 12 6.20 3.47 -3.68
CA PRO A 12 5.32 4.45 -4.32
C PRO A 12 4.61 5.36 -3.31
N GLY A 13 4.91 5.31 -2.01
CA GLY A 13 4.38 6.25 -1.00
C GLY A 13 3.07 5.85 -0.34
N GLY A 14 2.75 4.56 -0.24
CA GLY A 14 1.48 4.11 0.34
C GLY A 14 1.30 4.47 1.83
N LEU A 15 2.36 4.28 2.63
CA LEU A 15 2.37 4.64 4.05
C LEU A 15 2.31 6.16 4.24
N GLY A 16 3.19 6.91 3.55
CA GLY A 16 3.19 8.37 3.56
C GLY A 16 1.89 9.00 3.06
N GLU A 17 1.22 8.42 2.06
CA GLU A 17 -0.07 8.90 1.56
C GLU A 17 -1.16 8.82 2.64
N GLY A 18 -1.22 7.72 3.39
CA GLY A 18 -2.18 7.57 4.48
C GLY A 18 -1.96 8.60 5.59
N PHE A 19 -0.71 8.81 5.99
CA PHE A 19 -0.37 9.80 7.03
C PHE A 19 -0.63 11.23 6.58
N SER A 20 -0.14 11.63 5.39
CA SER A 20 -0.28 12.99 4.88
C SER A 20 -1.72 13.37 4.49
N SER A 21 -2.62 12.38 4.36
CA SER A 21 -4.05 12.61 4.12
C SER A 21 -4.82 13.07 5.36
N LEU A 22 -4.23 12.98 6.56
CA LEU A 22 -4.91 13.36 7.80
C LEU A 22 -5.02 14.87 7.96
N LYS A 23 -6.25 15.34 8.18
CA LYS A 23 -6.56 16.75 8.43
C LYS A 23 -6.73 17.04 9.94
N GLY A 24 -6.33 18.24 10.33
CA GLY A 24 -6.56 18.84 11.66
C GLY A 24 -7.95 19.49 11.78
N HIS A 25 -8.14 20.26 12.86
CA HIS A 25 -9.42 20.93 13.19
C HIS A 25 -9.89 21.90 12.08
N ASP A 26 -8.96 22.51 11.35
CA ASP A 26 -9.27 23.61 10.42
C ASP A 26 -9.15 23.18 8.95
N GLN A 27 -9.30 21.88 8.69
CA GLN A 27 -8.99 21.24 7.39
C GLN A 27 -7.52 21.35 6.93
N GLN A 28 -6.65 21.95 7.74
CA GLN A 28 -5.20 21.99 7.51
C GLN A 28 -4.57 20.61 7.66
N LYS A 29 -3.39 20.42 7.07
CA LYS A 29 -2.63 19.18 7.18
C LYS A 29 -2.20 18.96 8.63
N PHE A 30 -2.44 17.76 9.18
CA PHE A 30 -1.89 17.40 10.49
C PHE A 30 -0.44 16.93 10.37
N PHE A 31 -0.17 16.09 9.37
CA PHE A 31 1.16 15.61 9.03
C PHE A 31 1.63 16.20 7.70
N GLU A 32 2.93 16.42 7.59
CA GLU A 32 3.60 16.83 6.36
C GLU A 32 4.79 15.91 6.10
N ILE A 33 4.91 15.38 4.88
CA ILE A 33 6.10 14.62 4.49
C ILE A 33 7.21 15.62 4.27
N ALA A 34 8.19 15.63 5.16
CA ALA A 34 9.35 16.50 5.07
C ALA A 34 10.42 15.87 4.17
N LEU A 35 10.56 14.54 4.21
CA LEU A 35 11.49 13.79 3.37
C LEU A 35 10.94 12.39 3.08
N SER A 36 11.08 11.93 1.84
CA SER A 36 10.90 10.54 1.43
C SER A 36 12.16 10.04 0.74
N ILE A 37 12.62 8.84 1.10
CA ILE A 37 13.78 8.19 0.49
C ILE A 37 13.33 6.92 -0.21
N GLU A 38 13.57 6.87 -1.52
CA GLU A 38 13.29 5.71 -2.37
C GLU A 38 14.42 5.53 -3.38
N LYS A 39 14.93 4.31 -3.53
CA LYS A 39 16.06 4.05 -4.42
C LYS A 39 15.65 3.77 -5.87
N THR A 40 14.43 3.29 -6.06
CA THR A 40 13.91 2.88 -7.37
C THR A 40 13.43 4.11 -8.10
N GLU A 41 14.10 4.46 -9.20
CA GLU A 41 13.82 5.67 -9.99
C GLU A 41 12.34 5.81 -10.37
N VAL A 42 11.70 4.72 -10.79
CA VAL A 42 10.29 4.76 -11.20
C VAL A 42 9.35 5.04 -10.03
N ALA A 43 9.61 4.46 -8.86
CA ALA A 43 8.84 4.73 -7.65
C ALA A 43 9.09 6.15 -7.14
N HIS A 44 10.33 6.64 -7.23
CA HIS A 44 10.69 8.04 -6.95
C HIS A 44 9.94 9.02 -7.87
N ARG A 45 9.82 8.72 -9.17
CA ARG A 45 9.00 9.52 -10.11
C ARG A 45 7.53 9.57 -9.70
N THR A 46 6.97 8.45 -9.25
CA THR A 46 5.61 8.38 -8.68
C THR A 46 5.48 9.26 -7.43
N LEU A 47 6.44 9.19 -6.50
CA LEU A 47 6.47 10.04 -5.30
C LEU A 47 6.55 11.53 -5.65
N MET A 48 7.40 11.92 -6.60
CA MET A 48 7.49 13.31 -7.06
C MET A 48 6.17 13.81 -7.63
N LEU A 49 5.56 13.03 -8.53
CA LEU A 49 4.24 13.34 -9.11
C LEU A 49 3.17 13.48 -8.02
N ARG A 50 3.20 12.61 -6.99
CA ARG A 50 2.26 12.70 -5.88
C ARG A 50 2.51 13.92 -5.00
N ALA A 51 3.76 14.26 -4.72
CA ALA A 51 4.13 15.46 -3.96
C ALA A 51 3.66 16.73 -4.69
N VAL A 52 3.85 16.81 -6.02
CA VAL A 52 3.29 17.87 -6.85
C VAL A 52 1.76 17.93 -6.72
N PHE A 53 1.06 16.80 -6.84
CA PHE A 53 -0.39 16.77 -6.65
C PHE A 53 -0.81 17.30 -5.27
N ARG A 54 -0.16 16.87 -4.18
CA ARG A 54 -0.46 17.33 -2.82
C ARG A 54 -0.27 18.84 -2.62
N GLN A 55 0.65 19.45 -3.36
CA GLN A 55 0.87 20.90 -3.33
C GLN A 55 -0.20 21.66 -4.14
N LEU A 56 -0.64 21.10 -5.27
CA LEU A 56 -1.65 21.73 -6.13
C LEU A 56 -3.08 21.53 -5.60
N ARG A 57 -3.34 20.41 -4.89
CA ARG A 57 -4.64 20.04 -4.34
C ARG A 57 -5.17 21.13 -3.40
N GLY A 58 -6.44 21.49 -3.58
CA GLY A 58 -7.08 22.58 -2.82
C GLY A 58 -6.89 23.96 -3.45
N THR A 59 -6.19 24.06 -4.58
CA THR A 59 -6.06 25.29 -5.37
C THR A 59 -6.66 25.10 -6.77
N LYS A 60 -6.93 26.19 -7.50
CA LYS A 60 -7.34 26.15 -8.92
C LYS A 60 -6.30 25.48 -9.83
N ASN A 61 -5.05 25.39 -9.41
CA ASN A 61 -3.94 24.87 -10.21
C ASN A 61 -3.91 23.34 -10.28
N VAL A 62 -4.69 22.63 -9.44
CA VAL A 62 -4.84 21.16 -9.50
C VAL A 62 -5.32 20.69 -10.88
N ARG A 63 -6.03 21.54 -11.63
CA ARG A 63 -6.45 21.28 -13.02
C ARG A 63 -5.31 20.88 -13.93
N HIS A 64 -4.09 21.41 -13.73
CA HIS A 64 -2.93 21.08 -14.55
C HIS A 64 -2.48 19.63 -14.33
N TYR A 65 -2.56 19.14 -13.09
CA TYR A 65 -2.32 17.73 -12.79
C TYR A 65 -3.37 16.85 -13.47
N TYR A 66 -4.65 17.25 -13.38
CA TYR A 66 -5.73 16.50 -14.03
C TYR A 66 -5.57 16.46 -15.56
N SER A 67 -5.23 17.58 -16.21
CA SER A 67 -4.94 17.58 -17.65
C SER A 67 -3.77 16.67 -18.02
N TYR A 68 -2.73 16.63 -17.20
CA TYR A 68 -1.60 15.71 -17.41
C TYR A 68 -2.02 14.23 -17.30
N VAL A 69 -2.68 13.82 -16.21
CA VAL A 69 -3.08 12.41 -16.03
C VAL A 69 -4.18 11.95 -17.00
N ARG A 70 -4.94 12.90 -17.57
CA ARG A 70 -5.90 12.67 -18.67
C ARG A 70 -5.22 12.54 -20.03
N GLY A 71 -3.93 12.83 -20.14
CA GLY A 71 -3.20 12.87 -21.41
C GLY A 71 -3.55 14.06 -22.30
N GLU A 72 -4.15 15.12 -21.74
CA GLU A 72 -4.51 16.35 -22.47
C GLU A 72 -3.26 17.22 -22.73
N ILE A 73 -2.24 17.09 -21.88
CA ILE A 73 -0.93 17.71 -22.03
C ILE A 73 0.16 16.66 -21.77
N ASP A 74 1.28 16.78 -22.46
CA ASP A 74 2.44 15.90 -22.24
C ASP A 74 3.25 16.32 -21.00
N ASP A 75 4.18 15.46 -20.58
CA ASP A 75 5.03 15.69 -19.40
C ASP A 75 5.90 16.95 -19.56
N ALA A 76 6.39 17.23 -20.77
CA ALA A 76 7.20 18.41 -21.06
C ALA A 76 6.40 19.70 -20.85
N THR A 77 5.17 19.77 -21.39
CA THR A 77 4.27 20.90 -21.20
C THR A 77 3.86 21.03 -19.74
N PHE A 78 3.48 19.92 -19.09
CA PHE A 78 3.09 19.91 -17.69
C PHE A 78 4.19 20.52 -16.79
N ARG A 79 5.44 20.10 -16.98
CA ARG A 79 6.59 20.58 -16.19
C ARG A 79 6.96 22.04 -16.44
N ARG A 80 6.68 22.60 -17.63
CA ARG A 80 6.98 24.00 -17.96
C ARG A 80 5.99 25.00 -17.36
N ILE A 81 4.81 24.56 -16.93
CA ILE A 81 3.82 25.44 -16.30
C ILE A 81 4.44 26.01 -15.01
N PRO A 82 4.56 27.34 -14.83
CA PRO A 82 5.37 27.93 -13.75
C PRO A 82 5.04 27.43 -12.33
N VAL A 83 3.74 27.32 -12.01
CA VAL A 83 3.30 26.81 -10.70
C VAL A 83 3.62 25.32 -10.50
N VAL A 84 3.60 24.53 -11.59
CA VAL A 84 3.95 23.11 -11.58
C VAL A 84 5.46 22.94 -11.49
N ALA A 85 6.24 23.72 -12.23
CA ALA A 85 7.71 23.76 -12.13
C ALA A 85 8.17 24.04 -10.69
N SER A 86 7.60 25.08 -10.08
CA SER A 86 7.86 25.41 -8.67
C SER A 86 7.46 24.27 -7.72
N ALA A 87 6.37 23.55 -8.04
CA ALA A 87 5.96 22.39 -7.25
C ALA A 87 6.92 21.21 -7.40
N PHE A 88 7.49 21.00 -8.59
CA PHE A 88 8.54 20.00 -8.81
C PHE A 88 9.83 20.32 -8.08
N GLU A 89 10.25 21.58 -8.00
CA GLU A 89 11.42 21.98 -7.21
C GLU A 89 11.25 21.64 -5.73
N ARG A 90 10.06 21.87 -5.18
CA ARG A 90 9.71 21.46 -3.80
C ARG A 90 9.55 19.95 -3.68
N ALA A 91 9.00 19.28 -4.68
CA ALA A 91 8.87 17.82 -4.68
C ALA A 91 10.22 17.11 -4.78
N ALA A 92 11.21 17.65 -5.50
CA ALA A 92 12.57 17.12 -5.59
C ALA A 92 13.33 17.25 -4.26
N LYS A 93 12.95 18.25 -3.47
CA LYS A 93 13.41 18.47 -2.11
C LYS A 93 12.78 17.47 -1.13
N GLU A 94 11.51 17.15 -1.30
CA GLU A 94 10.76 16.18 -0.49
C GLU A 94 11.12 14.73 -0.83
N ALA A 95 11.04 14.33 -2.09
CA ALA A 95 11.29 12.96 -2.56
C ALA A 95 12.71 12.83 -3.13
N ARG A 96 13.57 12.08 -2.45
CA ARG A 96 14.96 11.87 -2.82
C ARG A 96 15.19 10.45 -3.36
N CYS A 97 15.78 10.40 -4.56
CA CYS A 97 16.19 9.14 -5.18
C CYS A 97 17.54 8.68 -4.61
N LEU A 98 17.53 7.98 -3.47
CA LEU A 98 18.74 7.59 -2.73
C LEU A 98 18.65 6.12 -2.29
N GLU A 99 19.79 5.43 -2.31
CA GLU A 99 19.93 4.08 -1.75
C GLU A 99 20.55 4.15 -0.36
N LEU A 100 19.75 3.88 0.67
CA LEU A 100 20.21 3.79 2.06
C LEU A 100 21.30 2.72 2.19
N GLY A 101 22.34 3.03 2.94
CA GLY A 101 23.53 2.21 3.12
C GLY A 101 24.59 2.32 2.02
N LYS A 102 24.28 2.99 0.90
CA LYS A 102 25.28 3.41 -0.11
C LYS A 102 25.45 4.93 -0.21
N THR A 103 24.45 5.67 0.27
CA THR A 103 24.48 7.13 0.30
C THR A 103 25.36 7.62 1.44
N ASP A 104 26.05 8.76 1.23
CA ASP A 104 26.79 9.47 2.27
C ASP A 104 25.90 9.76 3.48
N VAL A 105 26.27 9.19 4.63
CA VAL A 105 25.51 9.26 5.88
C VAL A 105 25.53 10.67 6.49
N ILE A 106 26.63 11.41 6.36
CA ILE A 106 26.78 12.76 6.93
C ILE A 106 25.83 13.69 6.19
N ARG A 107 25.87 13.66 4.85
CA ARG A 107 24.99 14.47 4.02
C ARG A 107 23.52 14.14 4.21
N LEU A 108 23.18 12.85 4.35
CA LEU A 108 21.82 12.43 4.64
C LEU A 108 21.33 12.96 5.99
N ASP A 109 22.17 12.88 7.02
CA ASP A 109 21.81 13.36 8.35
C ASP A 109 21.67 14.89 8.40
N GLU A 110 22.51 15.63 7.69
CA GLU A 110 22.35 17.09 7.50
C GLU A 110 21.04 17.43 6.80
N GLU A 111 20.67 16.69 5.76
CA GLU A 111 19.40 16.88 5.07
C GLU A 111 18.21 16.62 6.00
N ILE A 112 18.22 15.53 6.78
CA ILE A 112 17.16 15.24 7.75
C ILE A 112 17.04 16.37 8.77
N ARG A 113 18.15 16.82 9.37
CA ARG A 113 18.13 17.94 10.34
C ARG A 113 17.57 19.22 9.72
N THR A 114 17.97 19.52 8.48
CA THR A 114 17.47 20.68 7.72
C THR A 114 15.96 20.58 7.50
N ARG A 115 15.45 19.40 7.13
CA ARG A 115 14.02 19.14 6.90
C ARG A 115 13.18 19.18 8.17
N LEU A 116 13.76 18.84 9.30
CA LEU A 116 13.08 18.91 10.59
C LEU A 116 13.02 20.33 11.13
N GLU A 117 13.86 21.25 10.65
CA GLU A 117 13.84 22.68 11.04
C GLU A 117 13.90 22.87 12.57
N GLY A 118 14.68 22.05 13.27
CA GLY A 118 14.78 22.08 14.73
C GLY A 118 13.51 21.62 15.49
N ARG A 119 12.52 21.05 14.81
CA ARG A 119 11.30 20.53 15.46
C ARG A 119 11.58 19.24 16.22
N ASP A 120 11.39 19.27 17.53
CA ASP A 120 11.56 18.10 18.39
C ASP A 120 10.45 17.05 18.23
N THR A 121 9.28 17.47 17.76
CA THR A 121 8.11 16.60 17.58
C THR A 121 7.95 16.20 16.12
N TRP A 122 8.31 14.97 15.80
CA TRP A 122 8.28 14.43 14.43
C TRP A 122 8.13 12.90 14.40
N VAL A 123 7.75 12.37 13.25
CA VAL A 123 7.46 10.94 13.06
C VAL A 123 8.36 10.33 11.99
N LEU A 124 8.97 9.18 12.30
CA LEU A 124 9.66 8.34 11.32
C LEU A 124 8.72 7.24 10.85
N ILE A 125 8.58 7.03 9.54
CA ILE A 125 7.85 5.90 8.98
C ILE A 125 8.74 5.16 7.98
N GLY A 126 8.49 3.87 7.77
CA GLY A 126 9.15 3.15 6.69
C GLY A 126 9.00 1.64 6.75
N GLY A 127 9.25 0.99 5.61
CA GLY A 127 9.20 -0.46 5.45
C GLY A 127 10.53 -1.02 4.95
N PRO A 128 11.57 -1.14 5.81
CA PRO A 128 12.87 -1.65 5.37
C PRO A 128 12.71 -3.04 4.74
N PRO A 129 13.26 -3.27 3.53
CA PRO A 129 12.98 -4.47 2.76
C PRO A 129 13.49 -5.72 3.47
N CYS A 130 12.62 -6.70 3.59
CA CYS A 130 12.85 -7.95 4.31
C CYS A 130 12.95 -9.15 3.35
N GLN A 131 13.34 -8.92 2.08
CA GLN A 131 13.26 -9.93 1.01
C GLN A 131 14.14 -11.18 1.23
N ALA A 132 15.17 -11.11 2.07
CA ALA A 132 15.91 -12.29 2.51
C ALA A 132 15.01 -13.28 3.30
N TYR A 133 13.93 -12.82 3.94
CA TYR A 133 13.21 -13.59 4.96
C TYR A 133 11.80 -14.05 4.55
N SER A 134 11.28 -13.57 3.42
CA SER A 134 9.97 -13.99 2.89
C SER A 134 9.98 -15.46 2.44
N VAL A 135 8.88 -16.19 2.62
CA VAL A 135 8.77 -17.61 2.20
C VAL A 135 9.01 -17.78 0.69
N ALA A 136 8.48 -16.86 -0.12
CA ALA A 136 8.66 -16.84 -1.58
C ALA A 136 10.09 -16.44 -2.02
N GLY A 137 10.81 -15.66 -1.21
CA GLY A 137 12.21 -15.33 -1.44
C GLY A 137 13.15 -16.47 -1.06
N ARG A 138 12.83 -17.19 0.03
CA ARG A 138 13.56 -18.37 0.51
C ARG A 138 13.45 -19.54 -0.47
N SER A 139 12.26 -19.82 -0.99
CA SER A 139 12.06 -20.94 -1.93
C SER A 139 12.80 -20.77 -3.26
N ARG A 140 13.10 -19.54 -3.68
CA ARG A 140 13.86 -19.25 -4.92
C ARG A 140 15.38 -19.33 -4.77
N ARG A 141 15.91 -19.25 -3.54
CA ARG A 141 17.35 -19.19 -3.25
C ARG A 141 17.80 -20.24 -2.22
N ALA A 142 17.10 -21.37 -2.17
CA ALA A 142 17.37 -22.44 -1.19
C ALA A 142 18.77 -23.08 -1.33
N ASN A 143 19.41 -22.95 -2.49
CA ASN A 143 20.72 -23.56 -2.80
C ASN A 143 21.88 -22.54 -2.93
N ASP A 144 21.72 -21.30 -2.43
CA ASP A 144 22.74 -20.25 -2.55
C ASP A 144 23.54 -20.12 -1.24
N GLU A 145 24.78 -20.63 -1.23
CA GLU A 145 25.67 -20.61 -0.05
C GLU A 145 26.04 -19.18 0.40
N ASN A 146 25.89 -18.17 -0.46
CA ASN A 146 26.14 -16.77 -0.12
C ASN A 146 24.95 -16.06 0.55
N PHE A 147 23.83 -16.75 0.77
CA PHE A 147 22.63 -16.19 1.42
C PHE A 147 22.92 -15.57 2.80
N HIS A 148 23.92 -16.07 3.52
CA HIS A 148 24.31 -15.56 4.84
C HIS A 148 25.02 -14.19 4.82
N LYS A 149 25.43 -13.68 3.65
CA LYS A 149 26.09 -12.37 3.46
C LYS A 149 25.17 -11.29 2.86
N ASP A 150 23.85 -11.50 2.83
CA ASP A 150 22.90 -10.66 2.07
C ASP A 150 22.94 -9.16 2.50
N GLU A 151 23.29 -8.26 1.56
CA GLU A 151 23.29 -6.79 1.70
C GLU A 151 21.97 -6.22 2.26
N LYS A 152 20.87 -6.98 2.17
CA LYS A 152 19.54 -6.58 2.66
C LYS A 152 19.41 -6.64 4.19
N HIS A 153 20.29 -7.36 4.88
CA HIS A 153 20.41 -7.30 6.35
C HIS A 153 20.90 -5.92 6.82
N PHE A 154 21.54 -5.15 5.93
CA PHE A 154 22.05 -3.81 6.20
C PHE A 154 20.93 -2.75 6.26
N LEU A 155 19.84 -2.92 5.53
CA LEU A 155 18.84 -1.86 5.36
C LEU A 155 17.97 -1.64 6.61
N TYR A 156 17.69 -2.70 7.40
CA TYR A 156 17.08 -2.50 8.73
C TYR A 156 18.02 -1.73 9.67
N LYS A 157 19.34 -1.98 9.59
CA LYS A 157 20.31 -1.25 10.41
C LYS A 157 20.35 0.24 10.07
N GLU A 158 20.14 0.62 8.80
CA GLU A 158 19.98 2.02 8.43
C GLU A 158 18.74 2.67 9.05
N TYR A 159 17.62 1.94 9.12
CA TYR A 159 16.43 2.42 9.83
C TYR A 159 16.74 2.65 11.32
N LEU A 160 17.41 1.70 11.96
CA LEU A 160 17.86 1.80 13.35
C LEU A 160 18.85 2.96 13.56
N ARG A 161 19.82 3.14 12.67
CA ARG A 161 20.80 4.24 12.70
C ARG A 161 20.12 5.60 12.68
N ILE A 162 19.11 5.79 11.83
CA ILE A 162 18.34 7.03 11.80
C ILE A 162 17.61 7.27 13.13
N ILE A 163 17.08 6.23 13.77
CA ILE A 163 16.50 6.34 15.12
C ILE A 163 17.56 6.78 16.14
N GLN A 164 18.75 6.16 16.12
CA GLN A 164 19.85 6.47 17.03
C GLN A 164 20.29 7.94 16.93
N VAL A 165 20.49 8.43 15.70
CA VAL A 165 21.00 9.77 15.44
C VAL A 165 19.94 10.84 15.66
N HIS A 166 18.74 10.66 15.10
CA HIS A 166 17.73 11.73 15.02
C HIS A 166 16.63 11.62 16.07
N LYS A 167 16.52 10.48 16.76
CA LYS A 167 15.69 10.30 17.97
C LYS A 167 14.22 10.71 17.78
N PRO A 168 13.50 10.15 16.78
CA PRO A 168 12.11 10.49 16.48
C PRO A 168 11.20 10.43 17.71
N THR A 169 10.17 11.26 17.76
CA THR A 169 9.18 11.18 18.85
C THR A 169 8.41 9.86 18.78
N ILE A 170 8.00 9.50 17.57
CA ILE A 170 7.31 8.24 17.27
C ILE A 170 7.93 7.67 15.99
N PHE A 171 8.06 6.35 15.91
CA PHE A 171 8.29 5.68 14.64
C PHE A 171 7.25 4.61 14.34
N VAL A 172 6.98 4.37 13.06
CA VAL A 172 6.11 3.30 12.56
C VAL A 172 6.87 2.48 11.52
N MET A 173 7.26 1.27 11.91
CA MET A 173 7.99 0.35 11.04
C MET A 173 7.04 -0.72 10.51
N GLU A 174 6.92 -0.81 9.18
CA GLU A 174 6.14 -1.86 8.51
C GLU A 174 7.06 -3.00 8.05
N ASN A 175 6.52 -4.23 8.06
CA ASN A 175 7.17 -5.39 7.48
C ASN A 175 6.20 -6.53 7.09
N VAL A 176 6.71 -7.50 6.34
CA VAL A 176 5.97 -8.70 5.92
C VAL A 176 5.76 -9.70 7.07
N LYS A 177 4.67 -10.47 7.02
CA LYS A 177 4.36 -11.57 7.97
C LYS A 177 5.52 -12.55 8.16
N GLY A 178 6.30 -12.80 7.10
CA GLY A 178 7.46 -13.71 7.13
C GLY A 178 8.54 -13.31 8.14
N LEU A 179 8.55 -12.05 8.61
CA LEU A 179 9.46 -11.60 9.67
C LEU A 179 9.29 -12.40 10.97
N LEU A 180 8.05 -12.79 11.31
CA LEU A 180 7.74 -13.48 12.57
C LEU A 180 8.37 -14.87 12.66
N SER A 181 8.60 -15.53 11.52
CA SER A 181 9.22 -16.88 11.44
C SER A 181 10.67 -16.86 10.97
N SER A 182 11.26 -15.67 10.81
CA SER A 182 12.64 -15.49 10.35
C SER A 182 13.64 -15.81 11.46
N LYS A 183 14.68 -16.58 11.11
CA LYS A 183 15.86 -16.85 11.96
C LYS A 183 17.11 -16.31 11.27
N HIS A 184 18.05 -15.79 12.06
CA HIS A 184 19.37 -15.39 11.59
C HIS A 184 20.44 -15.90 12.58
N SER A 185 21.41 -16.64 12.06
CA SER A 185 22.46 -17.28 12.87
C SER A 185 21.91 -18.09 14.04
N GLY A 186 20.77 -18.78 13.84
CA GLY A 186 20.09 -19.58 14.86
C GLY A 186 19.07 -18.83 15.73
N SER A 187 19.15 -17.50 15.83
CA SER A 187 18.28 -16.70 16.71
C SER A 187 17.04 -16.11 15.99
N PRO A 188 15.89 -15.95 16.67
CA PRO A 188 14.71 -15.31 16.10
C PRO A 188 14.95 -13.84 15.76
N MET A 189 14.73 -13.47 14.50
CA MET A 189 14.98 -12.11 14.02
C MET A 189 14.04 -11.07 14.65
N PHE A 190 12.77 -11.43 14.82
CA PHE A 190 11.77 -10.54 15.37
C PHE A 190 12.17 -10.05 16.77
N GLN A 191 12.60 -10.96 17.65
CA GLN A 191 13.05 -10.62 19.01
C GLN A 191 14.26 -9.69 19.00
N ARG A 192 15.21 -9.93 18.09
CA ARG A 192 16.37 -9.03 17.91
C ARG A 192 15.95 -7.63 17.48
N ILE A 193 15.05 -7.51 16.49
CA ILE A 193 14.53 -6.21 16.04
C ILE A 193 13.82 -5.48 17.17
N ILE A 194 12.97 -6.17 17.94
CA ILE A 194 12.30 -5.57 19.10
C ILE A 194 13.32 -5.06 20.12
N LYS A 195 14.35 -5.86 20.45
CA LYS A 195 15.41 -5.46 21.37
C LYS A 195 16.16 -4.23 20.88
N ASP A 196 16.67 -4.28 19.64
CA ASP A 196 17.43 -3.21 19.01
C ASP A 196 16.60 -1.91 18.92
N LEU A 197 15.31 -2.00 18.58
CA LEU A 197 14.42 -0.84 18.50
C LEU A 197 13.98 -0.30 19.87
N SER A 198 13.92 -1.15 20.90
CA SER A 198 13.55 -0.73 22.26
C SER A 198 14.67 0.04 22.96
N ALA A 199 15.92 -0.36 22.71
CA ALA A 199 17.12 0.28 23.26
C ALA A 199 18.15 0.54 22.14
N PRO A 200 17.86 1.49 21.22
CA PRO A 200 18.71 1.75 20.06
C PRO A 200 20.09 2.32 20.41
N ALA A 201 20.21 3.10 21.49
CA ALA A 201 21.47 3.68 21.95
C ALA A 201 21.43 3.97 23.45
N ASP A 202 22.59 4.19 24.07
CA ASP A 202 22.68 4.53 25.49
C ASP A 202 21.88 5.80 25.82
N GLY A 203 21.02 5.70 26.85
CA GLY A 203 20.13 6.79 27.25
C GLY A 203 18.98 7.07 26.27
N LEU A 204 18.76 6.22 25.26
CA LEU A 204 17.66 6.32 24.30
C LEU A 204 16.84 5.04 24.30
N GLU A 205 15.60 5.15 24.79
CA GLU A 205 14.67 4.02 24.86
C GLU A 205 13.33 4.33 24.19
N TYR A 206 12.72 3.28 23.63
CA TYR A 206 11.39 3.29 23.04
C TYR A 206 10.55 2.17 23.62
N GLU A 207 9.27 2.46 23.81
CA GLU A 207 8.25 1.44 24.01
C GLU A 207 7.72 0.97 22.66
N ILE A 208 7.91 -0.31 22.36
CA ILE A 208 7.36 -0.93 21.16
C ILE A 208 5.96 -1.44 21.46
N ARG A 209 4.98 -0.94 20.72
CA ARG A 209 3.57 -1.14 20.97
C ARG A 209 2.85 -1.75 19.77
N SER A 210 1.78 -2.47 20.06
CA SER A 210 0.86 -3.03 19.06
C SER A 210 -0.26 -2.04 18.73
N PHE A 211 -0.69 -2.02 17.47
CA PHE A 211 -1.91 -1.30 17.04
C PHE A 211 -3.21 -2.04 17.33
N ILE A 212 -3.15 -3.33 17.68
CA ILE A 212 -4.33 -4.20 17.78
C ILE A 212 -4.55 -4.79 19.19
N LYS A 213 -3.55 -4.69 20.07
CA LYS A 213 -3.63 -5.19 21.45
C LYS A 213 -2.88 -4.28 22.42
N LYS A 214 -3.44 -4.08 23.61
CA LYS A 214 -2.75 -3.37 24.70
C LYS A 214 -1.73 -4.31 25.36
N GLY A 215 -0.60 -3.76 25.76
CA GLY A 215 0.47 -4.47 26.44
C GLY A 215 1.82 -3.81 26.16
N ASP A 216 2.85 -4.44 26.69
CA ASP A 216 4.26 -4.11 26.52
C ASP A 216 5.01 -5.27 25.85
N VAL A 217 6.31 -5.14 25.68
CA VAL A 217 7.14 -6.15 25.02
C VAL A 217 7.16 -7.48 25.79
N ASP A 218 6.97 -7.46 27.11
CA ASP A 218 7.00 -8.65 27.96
C ASP A 218 5.68 -9.44 27.92
N THR A 219 4.57 -8.74 27.67
CA THR A 219 3.21 -9.32 27.62
C THR A 219 2.70 -9.61 26.20
N LEU A 220 3.25 -8.95 25.18
CA LEU A 220 2.83 -9.10 23.79
C LEU A 220 3.60 -10.21 23.07
N SER A 221 2.86 -11.03 22.32
CA SER A 221 3.42 -12.04 21.42
C SER A 221 3.72 -11.43 20.03
N PRO A 222 4.58 -12.05 19.21
CA PRO A 222 4.85 -11.57 17.85
C PRO A 222 3.60 -11.45 16.96
N ALA A 223 2.60 -12.31 17.18
CA ALA A 223 1.32 -12.28 16.47
C ALA A 223 0.48 -11.03 16.79
N ASP A 224 0.68 -10.43 17.97
CA ASP A 224 -0.03 -9.22 18.39
C ASP A 224 0.44 -7.99 17.60
N TYR A 225 1.50 -8.08 16.80
CA TYR A 225 1.95 -7.02 15.88
C TYR A 225 1.51 -7.26 14.43
N LEU A 226 0.80 -8.36 14.16
CA LEU A 226 0.34 -8.74 12.83
C LEU A 226 -1.06 -8.19 12.55
N ILE A 227 -1.16 -7.23 11.63
CA ILE A 227 -2.40 -6.60 11.23
C ILE A 227 -2.93 -7.29 9.97
N SER A 228 -4.12 -7.89 10.07
CA SER A 228 -4.94 -8.34 8.93
C SER A 228 -5.75 -7.16 8.39
N SER A 229 -5.36 -6.63 7.22
CA SER A 229 -5.91 -5.38 6.66
C SER A 229 -7.42 -5.45 6.39
N GLU A 230 -7.92 -6.62 6.02
CA GLU A 230 -9.33 -6.90 5.74
C GLU A 230 -10.24 -6.65 6.95
N LEU A 231 -9.73 -6.85 8.17
CA LEU A 231 -10.46 -6.56 9.41
C LEU A 231 -10.64 -5.06 9.64
N TYR A 232 -9.93 -4.20 8.90
CA TYR A 232 -9.91 -2.75 9.07
C TYR A 232 -10.41 -2.00 7.84
N GLY A 233 -11.23 -2.66 7.00
CA GLY A 233 -11.92 -2.01 5.88
C GLY A 233 -11.08 -1.86 4.60
N VAL A 234 -9.97 -2.59 4.50
CA VAL A 234 -9.22 -2.73 3.24
C VAL A 234 -9.82 -3.92 2.48
N PRO A 235 -10.17 -3.79 1.19
CA PRO A 235 -10.78 -4.87 0.37
C PRO A 235 -9.76 -5.94 -0.06
N GLN A 236 -8.87 -6.35 0.84
CA GLN A 236 -7.76 -7.25 0.55
C GLN A 236 -7.31 -7.98 1.83
N SER A 237 -7.26 -9.30 1.77
CA SER A 237 -6.63 -10.16 2.77
C SER A 237 -5.11 -9.97 2.72
N ARG A 238 -4.60 -9.01 3.48
CA ARG A 238 -3.18 -8.61 3.51
C ARG A 238 -2.71 -8.49 4.95
N GLN A 239 -1.79 -9.38 5.33
CA GLN A 239 -1.22 -9.37 6.67
C GLN A 239 0.15 -8.68 6.70
N ARG A 240 0.35 -7.75 7.64
CA ARG A 240 1.60 -7.01 7.85
C ARG A 240 1.97 -6.90 9.31
N VAL A 241 3.25 -7.04 9.61
CA VAL A 241 3.81 -6.75 10.93
C VAL A 241 4.02 -5.25 11.00
N ILE A 242 3.38 -4.57 11.94
CA ILE A 242 3.54 -3.12 12.10
C ILE A 242 3.89 -2.81 13.56
N LEU A 243 5.06 -2.19 13.74
CA LEU A 243 5.60 -1.82 15.03
C LEU A 243 5.40 -0.32 15.26
N LEU A 244 4.83 0.06 16.40
CA LEU A 244 4.72 1.45 16.85
C LEU A 244 5.75 1.69 17.95
N GLY A 245 6.81 2.44 17.66
CA GLY A 245 7.77 2.87 18.67
C GLY A 245 7.42 4.24 19.22
N VAL A 246 7.25 4.35 20.54
CA VAL A 246 7.01 5.62 21.24
C VAL A 246 8.21 5.90 22.15
N LYS A 247 8.85 7.06 21.99
CA LYS A 247 10.02 7.41 22.82
C LYS A 247 9.63 7.44 24.31
N LYS A 248 10.43 6.79 25.16
CA LYS A 248 10.20 6.78 26.62
C LYS A 248 10.37 8.18 27.22
N GLY A 249 9.80 8.37 28.41
CA GLY A 249 9.83 9.64 29.14
C GLY A 249 8.79 10.67 28.67
N LEU A 250 7.92 10.34 27.71
CA LEU A 250 6.84 11.22 27.25
C LEU A 250 5.56 11.13 28.11
N GLY A 251 5.53 10.21 29.08
CA GLY A 251 4.46 10.09 30.08
C GLY A 251 3.13 9.58 29.53
N VAL A 252 3.07 8.94 28.35
CA VAL A 252 1.81 8.46 27.76
C VAL A 252 1.82 6.94 27.69
N PRO A 253 1.33 6.20 28.71
CA PRO A 253 1.55 4.75 28.82
C PRO A 253 0.66 3.90 27.90
N GLN A 254 -0.40 4.48 27.31
CA GLN A 254 -1.34 3.75 26.47
C GLN A 254 -1.72 4.58 25.24
N HIS A 255 -2.33 3.91 24.25
CA HIS A 255 -2.87 4.52 23.05
C HIS A 255 -4.16 3.80 22.62
N GLN A 256 -4.88 4.43 21.70
CA GLN A 256 -6.06 3.83 21.07
C GLN A 256 -5.64 2.71 20.13
N LEU A 257 -6.43 1.63 20.08
CA LEU A 257 -6.23 0.54 19.14
C LEU A 257 -7.02 0.76 17.85
N LEU A 258 -6.62 0.07 16.78
CA LEU A 258 -7.41 -0.04 15.57
C LEU A 258 -8.76 -0.70 15.91
N LYS A 259 -9.82 -0.16 15.30
CA LYS A 259 -11.18 -0.67 15.46
C LYS A 259 -11.53 -1.54 14.25
N PRO A 260 -11.81 -2.83 14.44
CA PRO A 260 -12.30 -3.68 13.36
C PRO A 260 -13.60 -3.14 12.77
N VAL A 261 -13.81 -3.38 11.48
CA VAL A 261 -15.10 -3.14 10.83
C VAL A 261 -16.05 -4.30 11.11
N SER A 262 -17.34 -4.04 11.20
CA SER A 262 -18.37 -5.08 11.42
C SER A 262 -18.61 -5.93 10.18
N THR A 263 -18.40 -5.35 8.99
CA THR A 263 -18.61 -5.99 7.70
C THR A 263 -17.34 -5.81 6.88
N PRO A 264 -16.71 -6.90 6.39
CA PRO A 264 -15.57 -6.80 5.49
C PRO A 264 -15.93 -6.03 4.22
N VAL A 265 -14.95 -5.34 3.64
CA VAL A 265 -15.11 -4.68 2.35
C VAL A 265 -14.68 -5.65 1.27
N THR A 266 -15.49 -5.79 0.22
CA THR A 266 -15.37 -6.84 -0.78
C THR A 266 -14.61 -6.36 -2.03
N VAL A 267 -14.27 -7.28 -2.94
CA VAL A 267 -13.76 -6.94 -4.27
C VAL A 267 -14.77 -6.07 -5.01
N GLU A 268 -16.05 -6.41 -4.99
CA GLU A 268 -17.10 -5.64 -5.66
C GLU A 268 -17.18 -4.19 -5.14
N ASP A 269 -17.11 -3.98 -3.82
CA ASP A 269 -17.11 -2.62 -3.24
C ASP A 269 -15.95 -1.75 -3.74
N ALA A 270 -14.84 -2.37 -4.14
CA ALA A 270 -13.64 -1.68 -4.56
C ALA A 270 -13.59 -1.40 -6.08
N ILE A 271 -14.08 -2.32 -6.90
CA ILE A 271 -13.89 -2.26 -8.36
C ILE A 271 -15.17 -2.35 -9.18
N GLY A 272 -16.33 -2.60 -8.57
CA GLY A 272 -17.59 -2.83 -9.27
C GLY A 272 -18.17 -1.60 -9.99
N ASP A 273 -17.77 -0.40 -9.61
CA ASP A 273 -18.12 0.88 -10.24
C ASP A 273 -17.17 1.27 -11.39
N LEU A 274 -16.13 0.49 -11.69
CA LEU A 274 -15.22 0.77 -12.80
C LEU A 274 -15.87 0.48 -14.16
N PRO A 275 -15.54 1.24 -15.22
CA PRO A 275 -15.99 0.96 -16.57
C PRO A 275 -15.64 -0.48 -16.98
N LYS A 276 -16.62 -1.26 -17.42
CA LYS A 276 -16.38 -2.62 -17.91
C LYS A 276 -15.48 -2.58 -19.14
N ILE A 277 -14.45 -3.43 -19.16
CA ILE A 277 -13.53 -3.57 -20.31
C ILE A 277 -13.27 -5.05 -20.60
N ARG A 278 -12.99 -5.36 -21.87
CA ARG A 278 -12.51 -6.68 -22.29
C ARG A 278 -10.99 -6.79 -22.22
N SER A 279 -10.47 -8.02 -22.24
CA SER A 279 -9.06 -8.28 -22.52
C SER A 279 -8.68 -8.05 -23.98
N ARG A 280 -7.36 -7.98 -24.25
CA ARG A 280 -6.81 -8.08 -25.61
C ARG A 280 -6.41 -9.52 -25.94
N LEU A 281 -6.39 -9.88 -27.22
CA LEU A 281 -5.71 -11.07 -27.72
C LEU A 281 -4.23 -10.78 -27.96
N SER A 282 -3.36 -11.74 -27.63
CA SER A 282 -1.91 -11.62 -27.87
C SER A 282 -1.53 -11.62 -29.36
N ARG A 283 -2.41 -12.08 -30.24
CA ARG A 283 -2.21 -12.09 -31.70
C ARG A 283 -3.51 -11.71 -32.38
N GLY A 284 -3.46 -10.76 -33.32
CA GLY A 284 -4.61 -10.35 -34.12
C GLY A 284 -5.80 -9.87 -33.31
N ASP A 285 -5.59 -9.02 -32.29
CA ASP A 285 -6.70 -8.46 -31.49
C ASP A 285 -7.65 -7.64 -32.35
N SER A 286 -8.91 -8.06 -32.37
CA SER A 286 -10.06 -7.29 -32.84
C SER A 286 -11.25 -7.68 -31.96
N VAL A 287 -12.32 -6.87 -31.97
CA VAL A 287 -13.53 -7.19 -31.22
C VAL A 287 -14.12 -8.51 -31.73
N GLU A 288 -14.11 -8.72 -33.04
CA GLU A 288 -14.62 -9.93 -33.72
C GLU A 288 -13.78 -11.17 -33.37
N ALA A 289 -12.46 -11.06 -33.45
CA ALA A 289 -11.54 -12.15 -33.12
C ALA A 289 -11.65 -12.54 -31.64
N TRP A 290 -11.75 -11.54 -30.76
CA TRP A 290 -11.94 -11.75 -29.34
C TRP A 290 -13.28 -12.40 -29.03
N ASN A 291 -14.38 -11.88 -29.59
CA ASN A 291 -15.72 -12.48 -29.44
C ASN A 291 -15.74 -13.93 -29.92
N LYS A 292 -15.11 -14.23 -31.07
CA LYS A 292 -14.99 -15.61 -31.57
C LYS A 292 -14.25 -16.51 -30.58
N ALA A 293 -13.18 -16.04 -29.96
CA ALA A 293 -12.43 -16.81 -28.97
C ALA A 293 -13.25 -17.09 -27.70
N VAL A 294 -14.00 -16.11 -27.20
CA VAL A 294 -14.84 -16.24 -26.01
C VAL A 294 -16.06 -17.14 -26.28
N GLN A 295 -16.72 -16.97 -27.42
CA GLN A 295 -17.84 -17.81 -27.87
C GLN A 295 -17.44 -19.28 -28.08
N LEU A 296 -16.18 -19.55 -28.44
CA LEU A 296 -15.65 -20.91 -28.57
C LEU A 296 -15.36 -21.57 -27.21
N ALA A 297 -15.09 -20.79 -26.15
CA ALA A 297 -14.64 -21.32 -24.86
C ALA A 297 -15.55 -22.41 -24.24
N PRO A 298 -16.90 -22.33 -24.28
CA PRO A 298 -17.76 -23.39 -23.76
C PRO A 298 -17.55 -24.77 -24.43
N SER A 299 -17.03 -24.82 -25.67
CA SER A 299 -16.78 -26.09 -26.36
C SER A 299 -15.67 -26.92 -25.69
N TYR A 300 -14.80 -26.27 -24.89
CA TYR A 300 -13.72 -26.93 -24.16
C TYR A 300 -14.23 -27.78 -22.99
N LEU A 301 -15.50 -27.64 -22.58
CA LEU A 301 -16.12 -28.49 -21.54
C LEU A 301 -16.54 -29.87 -22.09
N THR A 302 -16.45 -30.08 -23.40
CA THR A 302 -16.75 -31.39 -24.02
C THR A 302 -15.82 -32.48 -23.47
N GLY A 303 -16.41 -33.52 -22.86
CA GLY A 303 -15.69 -34.64 -22.24
C GLY A 303 -15.35 -34.41 -20.76
N TRP A 304 -15.68 -33.25 -20.18
CA TRP A 304 -15.52 -33.02 -18.74
C TRP A 304 -16.58 -33.79 -17.95
N ARG A 305 -16.14 -34.64 -17.02
CA ARG A 305 -17.01 -35.46 -16.17
C ARG A 305 -17.18 -34.77 -14.81
N SER A 306 -18.15 -33.86 -14.72
CA SER A 306 -18.50 -33.14 -13.48
C SER A 306 -20.01 -32.95 -13.43
N PRO A 307 -20.66 -33.12 -12.25
CA PRO A 307 -22.07 -32.73 -12.06
C PRO A 307 -22.33 -31.26 -12.39
N ALA A 308 -21.34 -30.39 -12.15
CA ALA A 308 -21.42 -28.95 -12.42
C ALA A 308 -21.25 -28.57 -13.91
N LYS A 309 -21.09 -29.55 -14.81
CA LYS A 309 -20.75 -29.27 -16.22
C LYS A 309 -21.80 -28.42 -16.93
N GLU A 310 -23.06 -28.81 -16.86
CA GLU A 310 -24.11 -28.14 -17.64
C GLU A 310 -24.41 -26.74 -17.09
N GLU A 311 -24.49 -26.58 -15.76
CA GLU A 311 -24.69 -25.26 -15.13
C GLU A 311 -23.54 -24.28 -15.44
N VAL A 312 -22.27 -24.72 -15.35
CA VAL A 312 -21.13 -23.88 -15.67
C VAL A 312 -21.11 -23.55 -17.16
N LYS A 313 -21.44 -24.51 -18.03
CA LYS A 313 -21.51 -24.28 -19.47
C LYS A 313 -22.59 -23.26 -19.84
N GLU A 314 -23.76 -23.33 -19.22
CA GLU A 314 -24.83 -22.36 -19.39
C GLU A 314 -24.41 -20.96 -18.92
N SER A 315 -23.76 -20.86 -17.75
CA SER A 315 -23.17 -19.60 -17.26
C SER A 315 -22.14 -19.03 -18.23
N MET A 316 -21.25 -19.87 -18.77
CA MET A 316 -20.26 -19.44 -19.77
C MET A 316 -20.92 -18.94 -21.06
N LEU A 317 -21.97 -19.62 -21.55
CA LEU A 317 -22.72 -19.20 -22.73
C LEU A 317 -23.43 -17.87 -22.50
N SER A 318 -24.07 -17.72 -21.34
CA SER A 318 -24.74 -16.47 -20.93
C SER A 318 -23.74 -15.31 -20.85
N ALA A 319 -22.60 -15.50 -20.18
CA ALA A 319 -21.56 -14.49 -20.09
C ALA A 319 -20.95 -14.11 -21.44
N ALA A 320 -20.75 -15.10 -22.33
CA ALA A 320 -20.29 -14.88 -23.70
C ALA A 320 -21.33 -14.17 -24.59
N ALA A 321 -22.61 -14.22 -24.23
CA ALA A 321 -23.67 -13.45 -24.89
C ALA A 321 -23.84 -12.04 -24.30
N ALA A 322 -23.63 -11.89 -22.98
CA ALA A 322 -23.72 -10.62 -22.25
C ALA A 322 -22.53 -9.66 -22.49
N LEU A 323 -21.68 -9.96 -23.47
CA LEU A 323 -20.50 -9.17 -23.84
C LEU A 323 -20.93 -7.82 -24.41
N THR A 324 -20.81 -6.78 -23.59
CA THR A 324 -21.28 -5.42 -23.95
C THR A 324 -20.15 -4.42 -24.22
N SER A 325 -18.93 -4.66 -23.71
CA SER A 325 -17.83 -3.70 -23.85
C SER A 325 -16.84 -4.08 -24.95
N ALA A 326 -16.78 -3.24 -25.99
CA ALA A 326 -15.75 -3.33 -27.03
C ALA A 326 -14.38 -2.77 -26.58
N SER A 327 -14.35 -2.02 -25.48
CA SER A 327 -13.16 -1.29 -25.02
C SER A 327 -12.18 -2.18 -24.27
N THR A 328 -10.88 -1.94 -24.48
CA THR A 328 -9.79 -2.57 -23.71
C THR A 328 -9.26 -1.65 -22.60
N GLY A 329 -9.96 -0.53 -22.37
CA GLY A 329 -9.56 0.52 -21.45
C GLY A 329 -8.44 1.39 -22.00
N GLY A 330 -7.69 2.06 -21.12
CA GLY A 330 -6.61 2.95 -21.51
C GLY A 330 -5.88 3.61 -20.34
N SER A 331 -4.92 4.48 -20.68
CA SER A 331 -4.20 5.30 -19.71
C SER A 331 -5.14 6.23 -18.92
N PHE A 332 -6.21 6.70 -19.57
CA PHE A 332 -7.32 7.40 -18.94
C PHE A 332 -8.64 7.07 -19.63
N ILE A 333 -9.67 6.70 -18.86
CA ILE A 333 -11.03 6.51 -19.36
C ILE A 333 -11.90 7.63 -18.81
N ARG A 334 -12.44 8.47 -19.69
CA ARG A 334 -13.45 9.46 -19.30
C ARG A 334 -14.75 8.73 -18.96
N CYS A 335 -15.20 8.89 -17.73
CA CYS A 335 -16.48 8.39 -17.26
C CYS A 335 -16.98 9.20 -16.07
N GLN A 336 -18.29 9.18 -15.84
CA GLN A 336 -18.90 9.62 -14.60
C GLN A 336 -18.89 8.43 -13.65
N ILE A 337 -18.25 8.57 -12.49
CA ILE A 337 -18.36 7.59 -11.42
C ILE A 337 -19.48 8.07 -10.51
N ASP A 338 -20.61 7.36 -10.55
CA ASP A 338 -21.74 7.65 -9.70
C ASP A 338 -21.33 7.47 -8.24
N ARG A 339 -21.61 8.49 -7.44
CA ARG A 339 -21.37 8.43 -6.00
C ARG A 339 -22.71 8.37 -5.29
N PRO A 340 -22.98 7.31 -4.50
CA PRO A 340 -24.23 7.21 -3.77
C PRO A 340 -24.39 8.40 -2.80
N LYS A 341 -25.64 8.76 -2.49
CA LYS A 341 -25.98 9.85 -1.56
C LYS A 341 -25.26 9.69 -0.21
N LYS A 342 -25.08 8.44 0.24
CA LYS A 342 -24.37 8.08 1.47
C LYS A 342 -23.20 7.16 1.11
N PRO A 343 -22.05 7.73 0.73
CA PRO A 343 -20.88 6.94 0.35
C PRO A 343 -20.28 6.23 1.55
N SER A 344 -19.75 5.03 1.33
CA SER A 344 -18.96 4.25 2.28
C SER A 344 -17.64 4.97 2.65
N GLU A 345 -16.92 4.45 3.64
CA GLU A 345 -15.57 4.94 3.94
C GLU A 345 -14.62 4.74 2.75
N LEU A 346 -14.70 3.58 2.09
CA LEU A 346 -13.85 3.25 0.95
C LEU A 346 -14.14 4.16 -0.25
N GLU A 347 -15.41 4.40 -0.59
CA GLU A 347 -15.78 5.28 -1.71
C GLU A 347 -15.33 6.72 -1.46
N ARG A 348 -15.49 7.21 -0.22
CA ARG A 348 -14.97 8.54 0.19
C ARG A 348 -13.46 8.64 0.06
N TRP A 349 -12.76 7.54 0.29
CA TRP A 349 -11.31 7.46 0.25
C TRP A 349 -10.77 7.40 -1.19
N LEU A 350 -11.40 6.58 -2.04
CA LEU A 350 -10.94 6.32 -3.40
C LEU A 350 -11.28 7.47 -4.37
N GLN A 351 -12.54 7.93 -4.36
CA GLN A 351 -13.09 8.72 -5.45
C GLN A 351 -12.70 10.21 -5.38
N ASP A 352 -12.24 10.76 -6.51
CA ASP A 352 -12.02 12.19 -6.72
C ASP A 352 -12.89 12.70 -7.88
N ARG A 353 -13.96 13.44 -7.55
CA ARG A 353 -14.91 13.98 -8.55
C ARG A 353 -14.27 14.91 -9.56
N SER A 354 -13.18 15.57 -9.18
CA SER A 354 -12.51 16.53 -10.08
C SER A 354 -11.70 15.82 -11.16
N LEU A 355 -11.43 14.52 -11.00
CA LEU A 355 -10.68 13.73 -11.96
C LEU A 355 -11.48 13.48 -13.25
N GLY A 356 -12.79 13.29 -13.18
CA GLY A 356 -13.67 13.13 -14.36
C GLY A 356 -13.44 11.84 -15.15
N GLY A 357 -12.93 10.79 -14.49
CA GLY A 357 -12.66 9.50 -15.12
C GLY A 357 -11.72 8.64 -14.29
N VAL A 358 -11.17 7.60 -14.92
CA VAL A 358 -10.35 6.57 -14.28
C VAL A 358 -8.97 6.51 -14.92
N CYS A 359 -7.92 6.69 -14.11
CA CYS A 359 -6.53 6.55 -14.53
C CYS A 359 -6.09 5.07 -14.56
N GLN A 360 -5.33 4.68 -15.59
CA GLN A 360 -4.58 3.42 -15.67
C GLN A 360 -5.44 2.16 -15.55
N HIS A 361 -6.65 2.22 -16.12
CA HIS A 361 -7.55 1.08 -16.23
C HIS A 361 -7.47 0.53 -17.65
N GLU A 362 -6.48 -0.32 -17.89
CA GLU A 362 -6.20 -0.91 -19.20
C GLU A 362 -5.92 -2.41 -19.04
N SER A 363 -6.58 -3.23 -19.86
CA SER A 363 -6.38 -4.67 -19.85
C SER A 363 -5.09 -5.07 -20.56
N ARG A 364 -4.57 -6.26 -20.21
CA ARG A 364 -3.43 -6.86 -20.90
C ARG A 364 -3.88 -7.88 -21.95
N ALA A 365 -2.94 -8.25 -22.81
CA ALA A 365 -3.16 -9.27 -23.82
C ALA A 365 -3.08 -10.68 -23.24
N HIS A 366 -3.90 -11.58 -23.76
CA HIS A 366 -4.01 -12.97 -23.37
C HIS A 366 -4.09 -13.89 -24.60
N MET A 367 -3.68 -15.15 -24.43
CA MET A 367 -3.94 -16.16 -25.45
C MET A 367 -5.42 -16.54 -25.45
N ALA A 368 -5.95 -16.98 -26.60
CA ALA A 368 -7.34 -17.44 -26.70
C ALA A 368 -7.65 -18.59 -25.71
N SER A 369 -6.68 -19.49 -25.46
CA SER A 369 -6.85 -20.55 -24.47
C SER A 369 -6.91 -20.02 -23.04
N ASP A 370 -6.24 -18.91 -22.72
CA ASP A 370 -6.38 -18.27 -21.41
C ASP A 370 -7.73 -17.60 -21.24
N LEU A 371 -8.29 -17.02 -22.32
CA LEU A 371 -9.66 -16.51 -22.28
C LEU A 371 -10.66 -17.62 -21.95
N ALA A 372 -10.49 -18.81 -22.53
CA ALA A 372 -11.34 -19.95 -22.21
C ALA A 372 -11.21 -20.39 -20.75
N ARG A 373 -9.98 -20.38 -20.20
CA ARG A 373 -9.73 -20.63 -18.78
C ARG A 373 -10.34 -19.57 -17.88
N TYR A 374 -10.28 -18.30 -18.26
CA TYR A 374 -10.85 -17.20 -17.48
C TYR A 374 -12.37 -17.21 -17.49
N LEU A 375 -12.99 -17.45 -18.65
CA LEU A 375 -14.44 -17.59 -18.75
C LEU A 375 -14.92 -18.74 -17.87
N PHE A 376 -14.28 -19.91 -17.98
CA PHE A 376 -14.58 -21.04 -17.11
C PHE A 376 -14.40 -20.69 -15.62
N ALA A 377 -13.24 -20.15 -15.26
CA ALA A 377 -12.92 -19.89 -13.86
C ALA A 377 -13.86 -18.86 -13.22
N ALA A 378 -14.15 -17.77 -13.94
CA ALA A 378 -15.06 -16.74 -13.48
C ALA A 378 -16.51 -17.25 -13.42
N SER A 379 -17.00 -17.95 -14.45
CA SER A 379 -18.35 -18.54 -14.42
C SER A 379 -18.52 -19.56 -13.29
N PHE A 380 -17.50 -20.38 -13.03
CA PHE A 380 -17.50 -21.29 -11.90
C PHE A 380 -17.55 -20.53 -10.56
N ALA A 381 -16.70 -19.51 -10.39
CA ALA A 381 -16.64 -18.74 -9.15
C ALA A 381 -17.90 -17.92 -8.89
N ASP A 382 -18.56 -17.45 -9.94
CA ASP A 382 -19.84 -16.74 -9.86
C ASP A 382 -20.99 -17.66 -9.40
N LEU A 383 -20.98 -18.93 -9.83
CA LEU A 383 -21.98 -19.93 -9.43
C LEU A 383 -21.74 -20.52 -8.04
N HIS A 384 -20.47 -20.76 -7.68
CA HIS A 384 -20.12 -21.52 -6.48
C HIS A 384 -19.54 -20.67 -5.35
N GLU A 385 -19.36 -19.36 -5.55
CA GLU A 385 -18.81 -18.40 -4.58
C GLU A 385 -17.34 -18.64 -4.17
N TYR A 386 -16.63 -19.57 -4.84
CA TYR A 386 -15.19 -19.78 -4.66
C TYR A 386 -14.45 -20.01 -5.98
N SER A 387 -13.19 -19.60 -6.03
CA SER A 387 -12.35 -19.80 -7.21
C SER A 387 -12.04 -21.29 -7.43
N PRO A 388 -12.19 -21.83 -8.66
CA PRO A 388 -11.82 -23.20 -8.93
C PRO A 388 -10.32 -23.40 -8.81
N ARG A 389 -9.93 -24.64 -8.49
CA ARG A 389 -8.56 -25.12 -8.51
C ARG A 389 -8.36 -26.05 -9.71
N LEU A 390 -7.12 -26.30 -10.10
CA LEU A 390 -6.78 -27.11 -11.29
C LEU A 390 -7.39 -28.53 -11.29
N ASP A 391 -7.64 -29.13 -10.12
CA ASP A 391 -8.32 -30.43 -9.99
C ASP A 391 -9.80 -30.40 -10.44
N VAL A 392 -10.40 -29.23 -10.53
CA VAL A 392 -11.78 -29.02 -10.99
C VAL A 392 -11.83 -28.69 -12.49
N PHE A 393 -10.73 -28.28 -13.10
CA PHE A 393 -10.73 -27.81 -14.49
C PHE A 393 -11.07 -28.94 -15.48
N PRO A 394 -11.81 -28.64 -16.56
CA PRO A 394 -11.93 -29.52 -17.71
C PRO A 394 -10.54 -29.93 -18.23
N PRO A 395 -10.32 -31.21 -18.61
CA PRO A 395 -9.02 -31.67 -19.10
C PRO A 395 -8.46 -30.82 -20.26
N LYS A 396 -9.33 -30.35 -21.17
CA LYS A 396 -8.94 -29.50 -22.30
C LYS A 396 -8.55 -28.07 -21.93
N LEU A 397 -8.84 -27.63 -20.70
CA LEU A 397 -8.48 -26.31 -20.18
C LEU A 397 -7.24 -26.37 -19.28
N LEU A 398 -6.69 -27.55 -19.01
CA LEU A 398 -5.43 -27.66 -18.28
C LEU A 398 -4.28 -27.03 -19.09
N PRO A 399 -3.27 -26.42 -18.45
CA PRO A 399 -2.10 -25.90 -19.15
C PRO A 399 -1.23 -27.01 -19.76
N ASP A 400 -0.73 -26.78 -20.97
CA ASP A 400 0.26 -27.64 -21.64
C ASP A 400 1.65 -27.47 -21.02
N HIS A 401 1.83 -27.97 -19.79
CA HIS A 401 3.15 -28.06 -19.14
C HIS A 401 3.40 -29.52 -18.78
N LEU A 402 4.64 -30.00 -18.98
CA LEU A 402 5.10 -31.35 -18.65
C LEU A 402 4.66 -31.80 -17.24
N ASN A 403 4.61 -30.81 -16.35
CA ASN A 403 4.20 -30.91 -14.97
C ASN A 403 2.78 -31.49 -14.82
N VAL A 404 1.74 -31.01 -15.52
CA VAL A 404 0.35 -31.49 -15.29
C VAL A 404 0.08 -32.92 -15.79
N GLN A 405 0.93 -33.45 -16.69
CA GLN A 405 0.68 -34.71 -17.40
C GLN A 405 1.36 -35.95 -16.77
N LEU A 406 2.26 -35.77 -15.79
CA LEU A 406 3.12 -36.85 -15.27
C LEU A 406 2.72 -37.41 -13.90
N TRP A 407 1.62 -36.96 -13.32
CA TRP A 407 1.28 -37.32 -11.94
C TRP A 407 0.19 -38.38 -11.86
N GLY A 408 0.55 -39.51 -11.27
CA GLY A 408 -0.39 -40.55 -10.86
C GLY A 408 -1.35 -40.05 -9.78
N PRO A 409 -2.33 -40.88 -9.37
CA PRO A 409 -3.40 -40.50 -8.44
C PRO A 409 -2.92 -39.93 -7.08
N ASP A 410 -1.65 -40.14 -6.71
CA ASP A 410 -1.08 -39.79 -5.41
C ASP A 410 -0.10 -38.58 -5.42
N GLU A 411 0.15 -37.92 -6.56
CA GLU A 411 1.11 -36.80 -6.64
C GLU A 411 0.44 -35.40 -6.71
N VAL A 412 1.01 -34.44 -5.96
CA VAL A 412 0.46 -33.09 -5.75
C VAL A 412 0.77 -32.19 -6.94
N ILE A 413 -0.25 -31.82 -7.72
CA ILE A 413 -0.15 -30.74 -8.72
C ILE A 413 0.40 -29.45 -8.03
N PRO A 414 1.61 -28.96 -8.36
CA PRO A 414 2.14 -27.69 -7.89
C PRO A 414 1.32 -26.54 -8.50
N PHE A 415 1.08 -25.49 -7.69
CA PHE A 415 0.26 -24.33 -8.06
C PHE A 415 -1.19 -24.70 -8.44
N LYS A 416 -1.87 -25.49 -7.59
CA LYS A 416 -3.30 -25.84 -7.77
C LYS A 416 -4.22 -24.61 -7.95
N ASP A 417 -3.79 -23.45 -7.47
CA ASP A 417 -4.50 -22.17 -7.52
C ASP A 417 -3.97 -21.22 -8.61
N ARG A 418 -3.31 -21.72 -9.66
CA ARG A 418 -2.72 -20.91 -10.74
C ARG A 418 -3.70 -19.93 -11.40
N PHE A 419 -4.93 -20.36 -11.65
CA PHE A 419 -6.00 -19.54 -12.24
C PHE A 419 -6.97 -19.14 -11.13
N ARG A 420 -6.72 -18.00 -10.51
CA ARG A 420 -7.48 -17.58 -9.34
C ARG A 420 -8.35 -16.37 -9.62
N VAL A 421 -9.65 -16.54 -9.42
CA VAL A 421 -10.65 -15.47 -9.46
C VAL A 421 -10.62 -14.74 -8.12
N GLN A 422 -10.65 -13.41 -8.18
CA GLN A 422 -10.85 -12.57 -7.01
C GLN A 422 -12.36 -12.45 -6.79
N CYS A 423 -12.96 -13.35 -5.99
CA CYS A 423 -14.40 -13.47 -5.82
C CYS A 423 -15.07 -12.14 -5.40
N ARG A 424 -16.23 -11.85 -6.00
CA ARG A 424 -16.99 -10.59 -5.85
C ARG A 424 -17.27 -10.23 -4.39
N GLY A 425 -17.79 -11.20 -3.62
CA GLY A 425 -18.31 -11.01 -2.26
C GLY A 425 -17.25 -11.14 -1.16
N GLU A 426 -15.99 -11.35 -1.52
CA GLU A 426 -14.89 -11.57 -0.57
C GLU A 426 -13.83 -10.47 -0.71
N PRO A 427 -13.00 -10.22 0.31
CA PRO A 427 -11.79 -9.44 0.14
C PRO A 427 -10.85 -10.10 -0.89
N ALA A 428 -10.13 -9.29 -1.67
CA ALA A 428 -9.15 -9.83 -2.61
C ALA A 428 -8.04 -10.59 -1.89
N THR A 429 -7.41 -11.54 -2.57
CA THR A 429 -6.11 -12.06 -2.12
C THR A 429 -5.05 -10.96 -2.07
N THR A 430 -3.98 -11.21 -1.30
CA THR A 430 -2.86 -10.25 -1.20
C THR A 430 -2.38 -9.84 -2.59
N VAL A 431 -2.42 -8.55 -2.91
CA VAL A 431 -1.81 -7.99 -4.12
C VAL A 431 -0.29 -7.93 -3.90
N VAL A 432 0.42 -8.76 -4.63
CA VAL A 432 1.88 -8.94 -4.56
C VAL A 432 2.57 -8.22 -5.71
N ALA A 433 3.84 -7.86 -5.55
CA ALA A 433 4.61 -7.25 -6.63
C ALA A 433 4.76 -8.14 -7.88
N HIS A 434 4.67 -9.47 -7.72
CA HIS A 434 4.75 -10.41 -8.82
C HIS A 434 3.49 -10.47 -9.69
N ILE A 435 2.39 -9.78 -9.36
CA ILE A 435 1.20 -9.67 -10.22
C ILE A 435 1.57 -9.23 -11.65
N ALA A 436 2.66 -8.48 -11.80
CA ALA A 436 3.26 -8.11 -13.07
C ALA A 436 3.61 -9.31 -13.97
N LYS A 437 3.87 -10.49 -13.40
CA LYS A 437 4.18 -11.75 -14.07
C LYS A 437 3.03 -12.75 -13.95
N ASP A 438 2.46 -12.93 -12.76
CA ASP A 438 1.48 -13.99 -12.46
C ASP A 438 0.03 -13.49 -12.46
N GLY A 439 -0.35 -12.63 -13.39
CA GLY A 439 -1.74 -12.12 -13.36
C GLY A 439 -2.82 -13.18 -13.62
N HIS A 440 -2.49 -14.43 -13.95
CA HIS A 440 -3.45 -15.56 -13.93
C HIS A 440 -4.02 -15.80 -12.52
N TYR A 441 -3.29 -15.36 -11.48
CA TYR A 441 -3.72 -15.41 -10.10
C TYR A 441 -4.76 -14.32 -9.73
N TYR A 442 -4.98 -13.36 -10.63
CA TYR A 442 -5.81 -12.19 -10.38
C TYR A 442 -6.84 -12.04 -11.51
N ILE A 443 -7.69 -13.03 -11.69
CA ILE A 443 -8.79 -13.01 -12.66
C ILE A 443 -9.92 -12.14 -12.11
N HIS A 444 -10.50 -11.31 -12.98
CA HIS A 444 -11.65 -10.48 -12.65
C HIS A 444 -12.89 -11.35 -12.41
N TYR A 445 -13.74 -11.02 -11.43
CA TYR A 445 -14.90 -11.85 -11.07
C TYR A 445 -15.98 -11.90 -12.16
N ASP A 446 -16.22 -10.79 -12.86
CA ASP A 446 -17.24 -10.71 -13.92
C ASP A 446 -16.82 -11.56 -15.13
N PRO A 447 -17.53 -12.67 -15.42
CA PRO A 447 -17.13 -13.59 -16.49
C PRO A 447 -17.22 -12.93 -17.87
N SER A 448 -18.08 -11.93 -18.06
CA SER A 448 -18.20 -11.20 -19.33
C SER A 448 -16.98 -10.33 -19.66
N GLN A 449 -16.11 -10.05 -18.70
CA GLN A 449 -14.91 -9.24 -18.93
C GLN A 449 -13.70 -10.09 -19.34
N CYS A 450 -13.71 -11.39 -19.04
CA CYS A 450 -12.73 -12.39 -19.53
C CYS A 450 -11.27 -11.90 -19.47
N ARG A 451 -10.82 -11.42 -18.31
CA ARG A 451 -9.51 -10.77 -18.15
C ARG A 451 -8.96 -10.94 -16.74
N SER A 452 -7.67 -10.66 -16.59
CA SER A 452 -7.11 -10.37 -15.28
C SER A 452 -7.33 -8.92 -14.86
N LEU A 453 -7.11 -8.63 -13.57
CA LEU A 453 -7.16 -7.29 -13.02
C LEU A 453 -6.12 -6.36 -13.66
N THR A 454 -6.54 -5.11 -13.90
CA THR A 454 -5.76 -3.96 -14.34
C THR A 454 -4.93 -3.36 -13.21
N VAL A 455 -4.03 -2.43 -13.54
CA VAL A 455 -3.26 -1.67 -12.55
C VAL A 455 -4.19 -0.89 -11.62
N ARG A 456 -5.20 -0.20 -12.17
CA ARG A 456 -6.18 0.53 -11.36
C ARG A 456 -6.94 -0.35 -10.37
N GLU A 457 -7.39 -1.52 -10.79
CA GLU A 457 -8.11 -2.44 -9.90
C GLU A 457 -7.20 -2.92 -8.77
N ALA A 458 -5.97 -3.34 -9.09
CA ALA A 458 -4.98 -3.68 -8.09
C ALA A 458 -4.70 -2.51 -7.13
N ALA A 459 -4.64 -1.28 -7.65
CA ALA A 459 -4.43 -0.07 -6.87
C ALA A 459 -5.61 0.22 -5.92
N ARG A 460 -6.86 0.08 -6.38
CA ARG A 460 -8.06 0.24 -5.54
C ARG A 460 -8.17 -0.85 -4.47
N LEU A 461 -7.81 -2.09 -4.79
CA LEU A 461 -7.71 -3.18 -3.81
C LEU A 461 -6.63 -2.92 -2.74
N GLN A 462 -5.57 -2.18 -3.12
CA GLN A 462 -4.60 -1.61 -2.19
C GLN A 462 -5.04 -0.27 -1.60
N THR A 463 -6.24 0.23 -1.87
CA THR A 463 -6.79 1.50 -1.38
C THR A 463 -6.02 2.76 -1.81
N PHE A 464 -5.35 2.74 -2.97
CA PHE A 464 -4.84 3.97 -3.56
C PHE A 464 -5.98 4.81 -4.14
N PRO A 465 -6.02 6.13 -3.86
CA PRO A 465 -7.00 7.03 -4.48
C PRO A 465 -6.98 7.00 -6.02
N ASP A 466 -8.09 7.33 -6.65
CA ASP A 466 -8.24 7.32 -8.12
C ASP A 466 -7.35 8.36 -8.81
N ASN A 467 -7.05 9.45 -8.11
CA ASN A 467 -6.11 10.48 -8.54
C ASN A 467 -4.64 10.11 -8.30
N TYR A 468 -4.34 8.89 -7.85
CA TYR A 468 -2.96 8.42 -7.68
C TYR A 468 -2.47 7.82 -9.00
N PHE A 469 -1.50 8.50 -9.64
CA PHE A 469 -0.91 8.07 -10.91
C PHE A 469 0.45 7.41 -10.69
N PHE A 470 0.63 6.18 -11.20
CA PHE A 470 1.88 5.43 -11.09
C PHE A 470 2.76 5.63 -12.33
N ALA A 471 3.98 6.11 -12.16
CA ALA A 471 4.94 6.23 -13.27
C ALA A 471 5.47 4.86 -13.72
N GLY A 472 6.08 4.83 -14.91
CA GLY A 472 6.72 3.64 -15.49
C GLY A 472 5.79 2.83 -16.40
N ASN A 473 6.33 1.72 -16.90
CA ASN A 473 5.58 0.76 -17.69
C ASN A 473 4.64 -0.08 -16.81
N ARG A 474 3.76 -0.87 -17.43
CA ARG A 474 2.74 -1.65 -16.72
C ARG A 474 3.31 -2.59 -15.65
N THR A 475 4.43 -3.27 -15.94
CA THR A 475 5.11 -4.19 -15.00
C THR A 475 5.61 -3.43 -13.78
N GLU A 476 6.19 -2.26 -13.98
CA GLU A 476 6.68 -1.41 -12.90
C GLU A 476 5.54 -0.84 -12.05
N GLN A 477 4.42 -0.45 -12.69
CA GLN A 477 3.22 0.02 -11.99
C GLN A 477 2.65 -1.06 -11.07
N TYR A 478 2.50 -2.30 -11.57
CA TYR A 478 2.08 -3.44 -10.76
C TYR A 478 3.04 -3.74 -9.61
N THR A 479 4.34 -3.66 -9.86
CA THR A 479 5.38 -3.89 -8.84
C THR A 479 5.26 -2.87 -7.72
N GLN A 480 5.08 -1.59 -8.06
CA GLN A 480 4.83 -0.50 -7.10
C GLN A 480 3.60 -0.79 -6.24
N VAL A 481 2.44 -1.04 -6.88
CA VAL A 481 1.18 -1.33 -6.18
C VAL A 481 1.32 -2.53 -5.23
N GLY A 482 1.96 -3.61 -5.66
CA GLY A 482 2.12 -4.81 -4.83
C GLY A 482 3.06 -4.64 -3.63
N ASN A 483 4.08 -3.79 -3.74
CA ASN A 483 5.03 -3.50 -2.67
C ASN A 483 4.46 -2.55 -1.59
N ALA A 484 3.45 -1.76 -1.93
CA ALA A 484 2.94 -0.72 -1.04
C ALA A 484 2.19 -1.25 0.20
N VAL A 485 2.13 -0.40 1.23
CA VAL A 485 1.16 -0.49 2.33
C VAL A 485 -0.17 0.14 1.86
N PRO A 486 -1.34 -0.45 2.16
CA PRO A 486 -2.62 0.16 1.80
C PRO A 486 -2.77 1.57 2.41
N PRO A 487 -2.96 2.64 1.63
CA PRO A 487 -3.07 4.00 2.15
C PRO A 487 -4.22 4.20 3.15
N LEU A 488 -5.35 3.52 3.01
CA LEU A 488 -6.45 3.62 3.97
C LEU A 488 -6.08 3.01 5.32
N LEU A 489 -5.35 1.90 5.34
CA LEU A 489 -4.83 1.34 6.58
C LEU A 489 -3.84 2.32 7.22
N ALA A 490 -2.89 2.84 6.44
CA ALA A 490 -1.93 3.83 6.90
C ALA A 490 -2.61 5.09 7.48
N TYR A 491 -3.71 5.56 6.87
CA TYR A 491 -4.53 6.65 7.40
C TYR A 491 -5.15 6.31 8.77
N LYS A 492 -5.64 5.08 8.97
CA LYS A 492 -6.16 4.64 10.27
C LYS A 492 -5.06 4.57 11.33
N LEU A 493 -3.85 4.11 10.98
CA LEU A 493 -2.67 4.17 11.86
C LEU A 493 -2.32 5.61 12.21
N ALA A 494 -2.33 6.52 11.24
CA ALA A 494 -2.04 7.94 11.44
C ALA A 494 -3.00 8.61 12.42
N LYS A 495 -4.29 8.22 12.44
CA LYS A 495 -5.26 8.72 13.43
C LYS A 495 -4.86 8.36 14.87
N ILE A 496 -4.33 7.15 15.07
CA ILE A 496 -3.84 6.70 16.38
C ILE A 496 -2.58 7.46 16.77
N VAL A 497 -1.63 7.61 15.85
CA VAL A 497 -0.40 8.40 16.06
C VAL A 497 -0.72 9.86 16.39
N ARG A 498 -1.71 10.46 15.71
CA ARG A 498 -2.20 11.80 16.05
C ARG A 498 -2.75 11.86 17.47
N SER A 499 -3.58 10.89 17.90
CA SER A 499 -4.12 10.87 19.26
C SER A 499 -3.00 10.83 20.29
N LEU A 500 -2.00 9.99 20.06
CA LEU A 500 -0.80 9.89 20.89
C LEU A 500 -0.05 11.23 20.99
N LEU A 501 0.21 11.89 19.85
CA LEU A 501 0.91 13.17 19.82
C LEU A 501 0.14 14.26 20.55
N HIS A 502 -1.20 14.28 20.47
CA HIS A 502 -2.02 15.20 21.26
C HIS A 502 -1.91 14.93 22.76
N GLU A 503 -1.90 13.68 23.20
CA GLU A 503 -1.72 13.31 24.60
C GLU A 503 -0.32 13.70 25.11
N ILE A 504 0.72 13.46 24.31
CA ILE A 504 2.10 13.88 24.60
C ILE A 504 2.17 15.40 24.77
N SER A 505 1.59 16.15 23.83
CA SER A 505 1.56 17.63 23.88
C SER A 505 0.80 18.15 25.11
N ARG A 506 -0.36 17.56 25.43
CA ARG A 506 -1.14 17.93 26.63
C ARG A 506 -0.35 17.70 27.92
N LYS A 507 0.38 16.60 28.05
CA LYS A 507 1.19 16.32 29.25
C LYS A 507 2.39 17.24 29.38
N LYS A 508 3.09 17.53 28.28
CA LYS A 508 4.18 18.53 28.27
C LYS A 508 3.69 19.90 28.74
N ARG A 509 2.52 20.35 28.28
CA ARG A 509 1.91 21.62 28.73
C ARG A 509 1.59 21.60 30.22
N LYS A 510 0.98 20.53 30.73
CA LYS A 510 0.69 20.42 32.18
C LYS A 510 1.95 20.45 33.04
N GLN A 511 3.01 19.74 32.65
CA GLN A 511 4.28 19.75 33.38
C GLN A 511 4.95 21.14 33.35
N CYS A 512 4.83 21.87 32.25
CA CYS A 512 5.34 23.23 32.14
C CYS A 512 4.57 24.20 33.06
N VAL A 513 3.23 24.12 33.10
CA VAL A 513 2.40 24.95 34.00
C VAL A 513 2.71 24.68 35.48
N VAL A 514 2.90 23.43 35.88
CA VAL A 514 3.28 23.09 37.26
C VAL A 514 4.64 23.70 37.61
N ARG A 515 5.65 23.58 36.74
CA ARG A 515 6.97 24.18 36.97
C ARG A 515 6.94 25.70 37.11
N VAL A 516 6.15 26.40 36.29
CA VAL A 516 5.99 27.86 36.38
C VAL A 516 5.32 28.24 37.70
N ASN A 517 4.32 27.49 38.14
CA ASN A 517 3.66 27.73 39.42
C ASN A 517 4.61 27.47 40.61
N ASP A 518 5.42 26.41 40.56
CA ASP A 518 6.40 26.11 41.61
C ASP A 518 7.48 27.20 41.71
N ILE A 519 7.96 27.73 40.58
CA ILE A 519 8.90 28.86 40.53
C ILE A 519 8.27 30.15 41.06
N SER A 520 6.98 30.41 40.75
CA SER A 520 6.26 31.59 41.24
C SER A 520 5.99 31.54 42.75
N MET A 521 5.96 30.35 43.36
CA MET A 521 5.75 30.16 44.80
C MET A 521 7.05 30.06 45.60
N SER A 522 8.19 29.83 44.96
CA SER A 522 9.49 29.69 45.65
C SER A 522 10.26 31.00 45.85
N GLY A 523 9.74 32.15 45.40
CA GLY A 523 10.19 33.48 45.85
C GLY A 523 11.71 33.74 45.79
N SER A 524 12.42 33.23 44.78
CA SER A 524 13.85 33.48 44.59
C SER A 524 14.07 34.41 43.39
N GLU A 525 14.62 35.60 43.66
CA GLU A 525 15.12 36.53 42.65
C GLU A 525 16.10 35.82 41.70
N CYS A 526 15.82 35.81 40.38
CA CYS A 526 16.84 35.68 39.33
C CYS A 526 16.29 36.10 37.93
N ASP A 527 17.08 36.96 37.29
CA ASP A 527 17.22 37.41 35.90
C ASP A 527 16.00 37.70 34.99
N GLU A 528 15.92 38.96 34.55
CA GLU A 528 14.96 39.53 33.58
C GLU A 528 14.97 38.88 32.19
N THR A 529 15.91 37.96 31.91
CA THR A 529 15.98 37.23 30.64
C THR A 529 15.07 35.99 30.57
N GLU A 530 14.70 35.37 31.70
CA GLU A 530 13.77 34.22 31.72
C GLU A 530 12.30 34.66 31.72
N SER A 531 11.98 35.82 32.31
CA SER A 531 10.62 36.36 32.34
C SER A 531 10.09 36.73 30.94
N ALA A 532 10.98 37.17 30.03
CA ALA A 532 10.64 37.51 28.65
C ALA A 532 10.29 36.28 27.78
N GLN A 533 10.89 35.11 28.03
CA GLN A 533 10.54 33.86 27.32
C GLN A 533 9.20 33.27 27.78
N VAL A 534 8.83 33.46 29.05
CA VAL A 534 7.56 32.98 29.61
C VAL A 534 6.38 33.87 29.20
N SER A 535 6.60 35.19 29.08
CA SER A 535 5.60 36.16 28.61
C SER A 535 5.08 35.87 27.19
N CYS A 536 5.96 35.45 26.26
CA CYS A 536 5.57 35.16 24.87
C CYS A 536 4.71 33.88 24.70
N LEU A 537 4.71 32.95 25.66
CA LEU A 537 3.99 31.68 25.55
C LEU A 537 2.58 31.69 26.15
N VAL A 538 2.28 32.66 27.00
CA VAL A 538 0.96 32.80 27.66
C VAL A 538 0.07 33.81 26.93
N GLY A 539 0.64 34.68 26.08
CA GLY A 539 -0.05 35.76 25.38
C GLY A 539 -0.68 35.46 24.02
N ALA A 540 -1.14 34.24 23.76
CA ALA A 540 -1.89 33.92 22.53
C ALA A 540 -3.21 33.21 22.87
N ASN A 541 -4.19 34.00 23.30
CA ASN A 541 -5.61 33.64 23.28
C ASN A 541 -6.21 33.90 21.90
#